data_AF-A0A955LYR1-F1
#
_entry.id   AF-A0A955LYR1-F1
#
_cell.length_a   1.000
_cell.length_b   1.000
_cell.length_c   1.000
_cell.angle_alpha   90.00
_cell.angle_beta   90.00
_cell.angle_gamma   90.00
#
_symmetry.space_group_name_H-M   'P 1'
#
loop_
_entity.id
_entity.type
_entity.pdbx_description
1 polymer ?
#
loop_
_entity_poly.entity_id
_entity_poly.type
_entity_poly.pdbx_seq_one_letter_code
_entity_poly.pdbx_strand_id
1 'polypeptide(L)'
;MIHQIPSLLDKNLEGQREGLIRFLESRRPQGSLKNKMTVVFDGKAGVYGNHPSSYIQVIFSSDESADDKIRRIVSSQSNKKSIIVVTDDRDIQYSVRSSGAKVESVGVFLKRDGRKRNKSAVSPEGGISRNEEERINEELKNIWLKSKDTENN
;
A
#
# COMPACT_ATOMS: atom_id res chain seq x y z
N MET A 1 6.63 3.70 -9.65
CA MET A 1 5.93 2.44 -9.31
C MET A 1 6.33 1.26 -10.19
N ILE A 2 6.23 1.33 -11.52
CA ILE A 2 6.59 0.21 -12.42
C ILE A 2 8.04 -0.26 -12.21
N HIS A 3 9.00 0.67 -12.09
CA HIS A 3 10.42 0.34 -11.87
C HIS A 3 10.72 -0.37 -10.54
N GLN A 4 9.78 -0.38 -9.58
CA GLN A 4 9.94 -1.05 -8.30
C GLN A 4 9.38 -2.48 -8.30
N ILE A 5 8.83 -2.94 -9.42
CA ILE A 5 8.38 -4.32 -9.61
C ILE A 5 9.33 -4.94 -10.66
N PRO A 6 10.38 -5.64 -10.24
CA PRO A 6 11.41 -6.16 -11.15
C PRO A 6 10.83 -7.00 -12.30
N SER A 7 9.77 -7.76 -12.02
CA SER A 7 9.10 -8.63 -13.01
C SER A 7 8.36 -7.89 -14.14
N LEU A 8 8.28 -6.56 -14.09
CA LEU A 8 7.69 -5.73 -15.14
C LEU A 8 8.72 -5.12 -16.08
N LEU A 9 9.99 -5.03 -15.68
CA LEU A 9 11.02 -4.26 -16.41
C LEU A 9 11.35 -4.83 -17.79
N ASP A 10 11.27 -6.15 -17.97
CA ASP A 10 11.58 -6.82 -19.24
C ASP A 10 10.43 -6.77 -20.26
N LYS A 11 9.30 -6.15 -19.91
CA LYS A 11 8.12 -6.05 -20.78
C LYS A 11 8.07 -4.73 -21.53
N ASN A 12 7.42 -4.72 -22.69
CA ASN A 12 7.05 -3.48 -23.37
C ASN A 12 6.09 -2.64 -22.49
N LEU A 13 5.90 -1.36 -22.82
CA LEU A 13 5.07 -0.43 -22.02
C LEU A 13 3.64 -0.97 -21.76
N GLU A 14 3.08 -1.69 -22.72
CA GLU A 14 1.77 -2.31 -22.59
C GLU A 14 1.79 -3.49 -21.59
N GLY A 15 2.76 -4.39 -21.70
CA GLY A 15 2.93 -5.51 -20.77
C GLY A 15 3.32 -5.06 -19.35
N GLN A 16 4.00 -3.91 -19.23
CA GLN A 16 4.24 -3.25 -17.94
C GLN A 16 2.93 -2.77 -17.30
N ARG A 17 2.07 -2.09 -18.08
CA ARG A 17 0.76 -1.62 -17.62
C ARG A 17 -0.13 -2.80 -17.21
N GLU A 18 -0.29 -3.78 -18.08
CA GLU A 18 -1.12 -4.95 -17.79
C GLU A 18 -0.58 -5.74 -16.59
N GLY A 19 0.74 -5.92 -16.52
CA GLY A 19 1.37 -6.60 -15.40
C GLY A 19 1.17 -5.87 -14.07
N LEU A 20 1.21 -4.53 -14.06
CA LEU A 20 0.89 -3.74 -12.87
C LEU A 20 -0.56 -3.94 -12.45
N ILE A 21 -1.51 -3.87 -13.39
CA ILE A 21 -2.93 -4.04 -13.06
C ILE A 21 -3.18 -5.45 -12.50
N ARG A 22 -2.69 -6.50 -13.18
CA ARG A 22 -2.79 -7.88 -12.68
C ARG A 22 -2.15 -8.06 -11.30
N PHE A 23 -1.02 -7.39 -11.04
CA PHE A 23 -0.38 -7.41 -9.73
C PHE A 23 -1.31 -6.80 -8.65
N LEU A 24 -1.90 -5.63 -8.93
CA LEU A 24 -2.81 -4.95 -8.01
C LEU A 24 -4.10 -5.74 -7.77
N GLU A 25 -4.66 -6.37 -8.80
CA GLU A 25 -5.83 -7.24 -8.68
C GLU A 25 -5.56 -8.47 -7.83
N SER A 26 -4.37 -9.08 -7.98
CA SER A 26 -4.00 -10.28 -7.24
C SER A 26 -3.73 -10.02 -5.76
N ARG A 27 -3.01 -8.95 -5.41
CA ARG A 27 -2.62 -8.64 -4.02
C ARG A 27 -3.62 -7.78 -3.27
N ARG A 28 -4.45 -7.03 -4.00
CA ARG A 28 -5.43 -6.09 -3.46
C ARG A 28 -4.84 -5.20 -2.37
N PRO A 29 -3.74 -4.45 -2.60
CA PRO A 29 -3.12 -3.64 -1.56
C PRO A 29 -4.08 -2.58 -0.96
N GLN A 30 -5.14 -2.20 -1.67
CA GLN A 30 -6.24 -1.38 -1.14
C GLN A 30 -7.08 -2.07 -0.04
N GLY A 31 -6.94 -3.38 0.17
CA GLY A 31 -7.74 -4.16 1.11
C GLY A 31 -9.13 -4.46 0.56
N SER A 32 -10.15 -3.83 1.15
CA SER A 32 -11.55 -4.05 0.79
C SER A 32 -11.84 -3.63 -0.65
N LEU A 33 -12.68 -4.40 -1.35
CA LEU A 33 -13.17 -4.05 -2.70
C LEU A 33 -14.07 -2.80 -2.72
N LYS A 34 -14.54 -2.35 -1.55
CA LYS A 34 -15.27 -1.08 -1.40
C LYS A 34 -14.35 0.14 -1.58
N ASN A 35 -13.04 -0.05 -1.43
CA ASN A 35 -12.05 1.01 -1.65
C ASN A 35 -11.80 1.14 -3.15
N LYS A 36 -12.26 2.25 -3.73
CA LYS A 36 -12.01 2.58 -5.13
C LYS A 36 -10.52 2.86 -5.33
N MET A 37 -9.89 2.15 -6.26
CA MET A 37 -8.51 2.40 -6.66
C MET A 37 -8.50 3.07 -8.02
N THR A 38 -7.75 4.17 -8.14
CA THR A 38 -7.52 4.85 -9.42
C THR A 38 -6.03 4.81 -9.72
N VAL A 39 -5.67 4.24 -10.87
CA VAL A 39 -4.29 4.20 -11.36
C VAL A 39 -4.18 5.18 -12.51
N VAL A 40 -3.25 6.14 -12.40
CA VAL A 40 -2.97 7.12 -13.45
C VAL A 40 -1.71 6.70 -14.18
N PHE A 41 -1.82 6.51 -15.50
CA PHE A 41 -0.67 6.27 -16.37
C PHE A 41 -0.37 7.51 -17.21
N ASP A 42 0.93 7.75 -17.42
CA ASP A 42 1.40 8.78 -18.35
C ASP A 42 1.18 8.34 -19.82
N GLY A 43 0.83 9.30 -20.66
CA GLY A 43 0.57 9.14 -22.08
C GLY A 43 -0.91 8.97 -22.47
N LYS A 44 -1.15 8.60 -23.73
CA LYS A 44 -2.48 8.40 -24.30
C LYS A 44 -2.97 6.97 -24.10
N ALA A 45 -4.29 6.81 -23.98
CA ALA A 45 -4.92 5.50 -24.01
C ALA A 45 -4.56 4.80 -25.32
N GLY A 46 -3.91 3.64 -25.24
CA GLY A 46 -3.79 2.75 -26.40
C GLY A 46 -5.14 2.13 -26.73
N VAL A 47 -5.25 1.50 -27.90
CA VAL A 47 -6.48 0.85 -28.43
C VAL A 47 -7.12 -0.16 -27.45
N TYR A 48 -6.38 -0.64 -26.44
CA TYR A 48 -6.84 -1.53 -25.37
C TYR A 48 -7.22 -0.83 -24.05
N GLY A 49 -7.60 0.46 -24.10
CA GLY A 49 -7.74 1.36 -22.95
C GLY A 49 -8.82 1.03 -21.90
N ASN A 50 -9.60 -0.04 -22.07
CA ASN A 50 -10.58 -0.46 -21.07
C ASN A 50 -10.15 -1.81 -20.48
N HIS A 51 -9.35 -1.78 -19.42
CA HIS A 51 -9.19 -2.95 -18.58
C HIS A 51 -10.44 -3.10 -17.71
N PRO A 52 -11.28 -4.13 -17.88
CA PRO A 52 -12.56 -4.26 -17.20
C PRO A 52 -12.36 -4.78 -15.76
N SER A 53 -11.58 -4.07 -14.96
CA SER A 53 -11.50 -4.34 -13.53
C SER A 53 -12.65 -3.64 -12.82
N SER A 54 -13.46 -4.38 -12.08
CA SER A 54 -14.65 -3.82 -11.40
C SER A 54 -14.31 -2.83 -10.28
N TYR A 55 -13.05 -2.81 -9.82
CA TYR A 55 -12.61 -2.04 -8.65
C TYR A 55 -11.31 -1.24 -8.86
N ILE A 56 -10.64 -1.38 -10.01
CA ILE A 56 -9.50 -0.56 -10.41
C ILE A 56 -9.90 0.28 -11.62
N GLN A 57 -10.00 1.59 -11.42
CA GLN A 57 -10.19 2.56 -12.48
C GLN A 57 -8.84 2.97 -13.05
N VAL A 58 -8.66 2.87 -14.37
CA VAL A 58 -7.44 3.32 -15.04
C VAL A 58 -7.72 4.65 -15.75
N ILE A 59 -6.86 5.64 -15.53
CA ILE A 59 -6.92 6.96 -16.17
C ILE A 59 -5.61 7.21 -16.91
N PHE A 60 -5.70 7.75 -18.11
CA PHE A 60 -4.54 8.21 -18.89
C PHE A 60 -4.45 9.73 -18.82
N SER A 61 -3.25 10.25 -18.53
CA SER A 61 -3.04 11.70 -18.36
C SER A 61 -3.20 12.46 -19.69
N SER A 62 -2.97 11.80 -20.83
CA SER A 62 -3.11 12.31 -22.20
C SER A 62 -2.30 13.58 -22.48
N ASP A 63 -2.85 14.75 -22.19
CA ASP A 63 -2.29 16.07 -22.54
C ASP A 63 -1.59 16.77 -21.36
N GLU A 64 -1.64 16.17 -20.16
CA GLU A 64 -0.95 16.65 -18.96
C GLU A 64 -0.07 15.54 -18.35
N SER A 65 0.86 15.89 -17.47
CA SER A 65 1.62 14.90 -16.69
C SER A 65 0.68 14.10 -15.79
N ALA A 66 1.01 12.84 -15.52
CA ALA A 66 0.31 12.03 -14.52
C ALA A 66 0.26 12.74 -13.16
N ASP A 67 1.31 13.49 -12.81
CA ASP A 67 1.41 14.20 -11.53
C ASP A 67 0.42 15.35 -11.45
N ASP A 68 0.29 16.13 -12.53
CA ASP A 68 -0.70 17.21 -12.64
C ASP A 68 -2.12 16.66 -12.59
N LYS A 69 -2.34 15.53 -13.26
CA LYS A 69 -3.63 14.82 -13.21
C LYS A 69 -4.00 14.43 -11.79
N ILE A 70 -3.05 13.85 -11.04
CA ILE A 70 -3.24 13.45 -9.65
C ILE A 70 -3.56 14.68 -8.79
N ARG A 71 -2.78 15.77 -8.92
CA ARG A 71 -3.03 17.03 -8.22
C ARG A 71 -4.44 17.54 -8.47
N ARG A 72 -4.89 17.56 -9.73
CA ARG A 72 -6.23 18.01 -10.11
C ARG A 72 -7.33 17.10 -9.55
N ILE A 73 -7.14 15.78 -9.63
CA ILE A 73 -8.10 14.83 -9.05
C ILE A 73 -8.24 15.10 -7.56
N VAL A 74 -7.13 15.12 -6.81
CA VAL A 74 -7.14 15.34 -5.35
C VAL A 74 -7.78 16.68 -4.99
N SER A 75 -7.45 17.76 -5.70
CA SER A 75 -7.97 19.10 -5.40
C SER A 75 -9.47 19.23 -5.65
N SER A 76 -10.00 18.52 -6.66
CA SER A 76 -11.42 18.50 -7.02
C SER A 76 -12.33 17.71 -6.05
N GLN A 77 -11.77 16.85 -5.21
CA GLN A 77 -12.55 16.02 -4.30
C GLN A 77 -12.94 16.80 -3.04
N SER A 78 -14.19 16.62 -2.60
CA SER A 78 -14.71 17.23 -1.37
C SER A 78 -14.13 16.57 -0.10
N ASN A 79 -13.91 15.26 -0.10
CA ASN A 79 -13.39 14.53 1.05
C ASN A 79 -11.91 14.12 0.91
N LYS A 80 -11.02 15.12 0.87
CA LYS A 80 -9.57 14.94 0.65
C LYS A 80 -8.91 14.03 1.69
N LYS A 81 -9.38 14.05 2.94
CA LYS A 81 -8.86 13.22 4.04
C LYS A 81 -9.05 11.71 3.85
N SER A 82 -10.01 11.31 3.01
CA SER A 82 -10.25 9.92 2.63
C SER A 82 -9.37 9.43 1.48
N ILE A 83 -8.61 10.31 0.83
CA ILE A 83 -7.76 9.99 -0.31
C ILE A 83 -6.36 9.66 0.16
N ILE A 84 -5.81 8.58 -0.37
CA ILE A 84 -4.42 8.19 -0.21
C ILE A 84 -3.77 8.23 -1.58
N VAL A 85 -2.75 9.07 -1.75
CA VAL A 85 -1.91 9.09 -2.95
C VAL A 85 -0.67 8.25 -2.69
N VAL A 86 -0.40 7.30 -3.58
CA VAL A 86 0.77 6.42 -3.49
C VAL A 86 1.85 6.94 -4.43
N THR A 87 2.91 7.53 -3.87
CA THR A 87 4.03 8.09 -4.66
C THR A 87 5.29 8.23 -3.81
N ASP A 88 6.45 8.09 -4.47
CA ASP A 88 7.76 8.35 -3.88
C ASP A 88 8.34 9.71 -4.31
N ASP A 89 7.64 10.44 -5.19
CA ASP A 89 8.04 11.78 -5.62
C ASP A 89 7.70 12.82 -4.55
N ARG A 90 8.74 13.46 -3.99
CA ARG A 90 8.61 14.43 -2.89
C ARG A 90 7.73 15.62 -3.22
N ASP A 91 7.78 16.15 -4.44
CA ASP A 91 7.02 17.34 -4.83
C ASP A 91 5.52 17.03 -4.83
N ILE A 92 5.15 15.84 -5.32
CA ILE A 92 3.77 15.36 -5.21
C ILE A 92 3.38 15.15 -3.75
N GLN A 93 4.25 14.56 -2.92
CA GLN A 93 3.95 14.36 -1.50
C GLN A 93 3.61 15.69 -0.80
N TYR A 94 4.40 16.74 -1.04
CA TYR A 94 4.17 18.05 -0.45
C TYR A 94 2.84 18.67 -0.93
N SER A 95 2.58 18.63 -2.25
CA SER A 95 1.35 19.18 -2.84
C SER A 95 0.08 18.47 -2.36
N VAL A 96 0.13 17.14 -2.24
CA VAL A 96 -1.02 16.34 -1.76
C VAL A 96 -1.27 16.57 -0.27
N ARG A 97 -0.20 16.63 0.54
CA ARG A 97 -0.31 16.90 1.98
C ARG A 97 -0.85 18.30 2.26
N SER A 98 -0.40 19.32 1.53
CA SER A 98 -0.94 20.68 1.68
C SER A 98 -2.42 20.77 1.29
N SER A 99 -2.88 19.90 0.40
CA SER A 99 -4.30 19.75 0.05
C SER A 99 -5.12 18.98 1.11
N GLY A 100 -4.49 18.40 2.14
CA GLY A 100 -5.15 17.66 3.22
C GLY A 100 -5.42 16.17 2.94
N ALA A 101 -4.85 15.63 1.85
CA ALA A 101 -4.89 14.21 1.54
C ALA A 101 -3.70 13.45 2.16
N LYS A 102 -3.85 12.14 2.31
CA LYS A 102 -2.80 11.27 2.85
C LYS A 102 -1.86 10.84 1.73
N VAL A 103 -0.62 10.58 2.09
CA VAL A 103 0.42 10.11 1.18
C VAL A 103 1.02 8.83 1.72
N GLU A 104 1.27 7.88 0.85
CA GLU A 104 1.89 6.60 1.15
C GLU A 104 3.03 6.32 0.17
N SER A 105 4.12 5.71 0.64
CA SER A 105 5.24 5.33 -0.24
C SER A 105 4.87 4.11 -1.07
N VAL A 106 5.43 4.05 -2.27
CA VAL A 106 5.18 2.96 -3.22
C VAL A 106 5.66 1.63 -2.62
N GLY A 107 6.84 1.62 -2.01
CA GLY A 107 7.40 0.41 -1.40
C GLY A 107 6.52 -0.18 -0.29
N VAL A 108 5.92 0.66 0.56
CA VAL A 108 5.00 0.18 1.62
C VAL A 108 3.71 -0.34 1.02
N PHE A 109 3.17 0.37 0.03
CA PHE A 109 1.95 -0.02 -0.65
C PHE A 109 2.10 -1.37 -1.40
N LEU A 110 3.19 -1.58 -2.13
CA LEU A 110 3.43 -2.81 -2.90
C LEU A 110 3.67 -4.05 -2.03
N LYS A 111 4.20 -3.87 -0.82
CA LYS A 111 4.39 -4.97 0.16
C LYS A 111 3.09 -5.41 0.82
N ARG A 112 2.04 -4.58 0.76
CA ARG A 112 0.75 -4.87 1.41
C ARG A 112 -0.01 -5.96 0.65
N ASP A 113 -0.37 -7.02 1.36
CA ASP A 113 -1.29 -8.05 0.87
C ASP A 113 -2.66 -7.86 1.55
N GLY A 114 -3.59 -7.24 0.84
CA GLY A 114 -4.90 -6.90 1.41
C GLY A 114 -5.80 -8.11 1.63
N ARG A 115 -5.47 -9.28 1.05
CA ARG A 115 -6.17 -10.55 1.34
C ARG A 115 -5.88 -11.08 2.74
N LYS A 116 -4.73 -10.73 3.32
CA LYS A 116 -4.32 -11.18 4.65
C LYS A 116 -4.92 -10.34 5.80
N ARG A 117 -5.64 -9.24 5.51
CA ARG A 117 -6.21 -8.32 6.52
C ARG A 117 -7.51 -8.83 7.19
N ASN A 118 -7.61 -10.13 7.46
CA ASN A 118 -8.60 -10.67 8.41
C ASN A 118 -8.04 -10.96 9.80
N LYS A 119 -6.80 -10.59 10.10
CA LYS A 119 -6.30 -10.47 11.48
C LYS A 119 -5.53 -9.17 11.58
N SER A 120 -5.79 -8.39 12.63
CA SER A 120 -5.12 -7.13 13.00
C SER A 120 -5.74 -5.85 12.43
N ALA A 121 -6.90 -5.48 12.96
CA ALA A 121 -7.06 -4.09 13.39
C ALA A 121 -6.22 -3.94 14.67
N VAL A 122 -4.95 -3.56 14.54
CA VAL A 122 -4.12 -3.13 15.68
C VAL A 122 -3.38 -1.87 15.24
N SER A 123 -3.59 -0.82 16.03
CA SER A 123 -3.03 0.52 15.92
C SER A 123 -1.51 0.53 15.78
N PRO A 124 -0.92 1.58 15.18
CA PRO A 124 0.52 1.79 15.29
C PRO A 124 0.82 2.30 16.70
N GLU A 125 1.46 1.48 17.52
CA GLU A 125 2.51 1.80 18.50
C GLU A 125 2.83 0.53 19.31
N GLY A 126 4.05 -0.01 19.14
CA GLY A 126 4.86 -0.60 20.21
C GLY A 126 4.36 -1.75 21.10
N GLY A 127 3.26 -2.45 20.80
CA GLY A 127 2.80 -3.57 21.63
C GLY A 127 3.30 -4.93 21.14
N ILE A 128 4.12 -5.63 21.94
CA ILE A 128 4.35 -7.07 21.79
C ILE A 128 2.98 -7.77 21.84
N SER A 129 2.71 -8.71 20.94
CA SER A 129 1.38 -9.35 20.93
C SER A 129 1.16 -10.12 22.23
N ARG A 130 -0.08 -10.20 22.74
CA ARG A 130 -0.42 -10.96 23.97
C ARG A 130 0.17 -12.38 23.99
N ASN A 131 0.22 -13.05 22.84
CA ASN A 131 0.81 -14.39 22.72
C ASN A 131 2.34 -14.39 22.93
N GLU A 132 3.00 -13.30 22.58
CA GLU A 132 4.43 -13.11 22.71
C GLU A 132 4.78 -12.61 24.11
N GLU A 133 3.92 -11.80 24.75
CA GLU A 133 3.98 -11.50 26.19
C GLU A 133 3.85 -12.77 27.05
N GLU A 134 2.89 -13.65 26.72
CA GLU A 134 2.70 -14.94 27.42
C GLU A 134 3.95 -15.82 27.29
N ARG A 135 4.59 -15.85 26.11
CA ARG A 135 5.83 -16.62 25.90
C ARG A 135 7.02 -16.04 26.67
N ILE A 136 7.16 -14.72 26.70
CA ILE A 136 8.24 -14.04 27.43
C ILE A 136 8.05 -14.23 28.95
N ASN A 137 6.82 -14.13 29.47
CA ASN A 137 6.53 -14.37 30.89
C ASN A 137 6.79 -15.83 31.29
N GLU A 138 6.42 -16.79 30.45
CA GLU A 138 6.72 -18.22 30.67
C GLU A 138 8.24 -18.46 30.73
N GLU A 139 9.02 -17.88 29.81
CA GLU A 139 10.48 -18.00 29.81
C GLU A 139 11.12 -17.35 31.06
N LEU A 140 10.68 -16.15 31.45
CA LEU A 140 11.19 -15.45 32.65
C LEU A 140 10.84 -16.19 33.94
N LYS A 141 9.63 -16.75 34.04
CA LYS A 141 9.18 -17.52 35.21
C LYS A 141 9.98 -18.82 35.37
N ASN A 142 10.30 -19.50 34.27
CA ASN A 142 11.12 -20.70 34.30
C ASN A 142 12.56 -20.42 34.75
N ILE A 143 13.16 -19.31 34.31
CA ILE A 143 14.51 -18.92 34.75
C ILE A 143 14.52 -18.66 36.26
N TRP A 144 13.53 -17.92 36.78
CA TRP A 144 13.44 -17.58 38.21
C TRP A 144 13.16 -18.77 39.12
N LEU A 145 12.31 -19.71 38.70
CA LEU A 145 12.04 -20.93 39.48
C LEU A 145 13.27 -21.85 39.51
N LYS A 146 13.98 -21.99 38.39
CA LYS A 146 15.17 -22.83 38.30
C LYS A 146 16.35 -22.29 39.13
N SER A 147 16.48 -20.96 39.25
CA SER A 147 17.47 -20.33 40.13
C SER A 147 17.16 -20.54 41.62
N LYS A 148 15.88 -20.64 42.02
CA LYS A 148 15.51 -20.91 43.42
C LYS A 148 15.79 -22.35 43.86
N ASP A 149 15.72 -23.30 42.94
CA ASP A 149 16.04 -24.71 43.23
C ASP A 149 17.55 -24.97 43.34
N THR A 150 18.39 -24.06 42.83
CA THR A 150 19.86 -24.17 42.90
C THR A 150 20.47 -23.51 44.13
N GLU A 151 19.72 -22.70 44.88
CA GLU A 151 20.19 -22.07 46.13
C GLU A 151 19.83 -22.87 47.40
N ASN A 152 19.07 -23.97 47.29
CA ASN A 152 18.61 -24.79 48.43
C ASN A 152 19.17 -26.23 48.43
N ASN A 153 20.30 -26.50 47.76
CA ASN A 153 20.99 -27.79 47.82
C ASN A 153 22.50 -27.63 48.03
#